data_AF-A0A931PYW4-F1
#
_entry.id   AF-A0A931PYW4-F1
#
_cell.length_a   1.000
_cell.length_b   1.000
_cell.length_c   1.000
_cell.angle_alpha   90.00
_cell.angle_beta   90.00
_cell.angle_gamma   90.00
#
_symmetry.space_group_name_H-M   'P 1'
#
loop_
_entity.id
_entity.type
_entity.pdbx_description
1 polymer ?
#
loop_
_entity_poly.entity_id
_entity_poly.type
_entity_poly.pdbx_seq_one_letter_code
_entity_poly.pdbx_strand_id
1 'polypeptide(L)'
;MPNSPYHGKTVSKWSAITDQLIAKHPIKSDEIVKTVLKSWNDIFKSKIGSFSIGKEIEPVPQIMSFLLHELVAHYLSLKQPGLYKVGTEKTEKDIHCITDSSLSIEIKGSSHPNQIFANRSYAQPLSGKGQKDKNGYYIAINFEQFKDVKPNLPKILLIRFGYLEHTDWIAQNSATGQQARLSADAYKYKLKQIYPTLPETM
;
A
#
# COMPACT_ATOMS: atom_id res chain seq x y z
N MET A 1 18.85 -9.25 8.96
CA MET A 1 19.24 -7.84 8.75
C MET A 1 19.29 -7.14 10.10
N PRO A 2 20.46 -6.70 10.57
CA PRO A 2 20.62 -6.14 11.92
C PRO A 2 19.79 -4.87 12.18
N ASN A 3 19.41 -4.13 11.13
CA ASN A 3 18.58 -2.91 11.25
C ASN A 3 17.06 -3.15 11.13
N SER A 4 16.62 -4.41 11.09
CA SER A 4 15.20 -4.74 11.04
C SER A 4 14.53 -4.54 12.40
N PRO A 5 13.36 -3.88 12.48
CA PRO A 5 12.64 -3.75 13.75
C PRO A 5 12.15 -5.10 14.29
N TYR A 6 12.09 -6.13 13.43
CA TYR A 6 11.68 -7.49 13.78
C TYR A 6 12.86 -8.44 14.00
N HIS A 7 14.11 -7.98 13.84
CA HIS A 7 15.29 -8.84 13.95
C HIS A 7 15.40 -9.51 15.33
N GLY A 8 15.55 -10.83 15.34
CA GLY A 8 15.66 -11.62 16.58
C GLY A 8 14.39 -11.64 17.43
N LYS A 9 13.25 -11.17 16.91
CA LYS A 9 11.95 -11.18 17.61
C LYS A 9 11.11 -12.35 17.14
N THR A 10 10.48 -13.04 18.08
CA THR A 10 9.50 -14.09 17.78
C THR A 10 8.28 -13.50 17.07
N VAL A 11 7.63 -14.29 16.21
CA VAL A 11 6.44 -13.88 15.44
C VAL A 11 5.34 -13.30 16.34
N SER A 12 5.16 -13.86 17.54
CA SER A 12 4.21 -13.36 18.55
C SER A 12 4.44 -11.90 18.97
N LYS A 13 5.67 -11.38 18.84
CA LYS A 13 6.01 -9.99 19.18
C LYS A 13 5.84 -9.01 18.02
N TRP A 14 5.71 -9.50 16.79
CA TRP A 14 5.66 -8.64 15.60
C TRP A 14 4.47 -7.70 15.62
N SER A 15 3.30 -8.18 16.05
CA SER A 15 2.08 -7.37 16.15
C SER A 15 2.29 -6.08 16.95
N ALA A 16 2.87 -6.20 18.16
CA ALA A 16 3.12 -5.08 19.06
C ALA A 16 4.21 -4.13 18.53
N ILE A 17 5.22 -4.67 17.85
CA ILE A 17 6.25 -3.86 17.18
C ILE A 17 5.61 -3.01 16.08
N THR A 18 4.75 -3.61 15.26
CA THR A 18 4.02 -2.91 14.21
C THR A 18 3.14 -1.79 14.78
N ASP A 19 2.44 -2.03 15.89
CA ASP A 19 1.63 -1.00 16.56
C ASP A 19 2.50 0.19 17.00
N GLN A 20 3.69 -0.07 17.56
CA GLN A 20 4.63 0.99 17.93
C GLN A 20 5.17 1.77 16.72
N LEU A 21 5.48 1.08 15.61
CA LEU A 21 5.94 1.73 14.37
C LEU A 21 4.84 2.64 13.81
N ILE A 22 3.59 2.15 13.73
CA ILE A 22 2.45 2.93 13.26
C ILE A 22 2.19 4.13 14.17
N ALA A 23 2.22 3.96 15.49
CA ALA A 23 1.97 5.04 16.44
C ALA A 23 3.00 6.19 16.30
N LYS A 24 4.27 5.84 16.05
CA LYS A 24 5.38 6.78 15.86
C LYS A 24 5.38 7.46 14.49
N HIS A 25 4.71 6.89 13.49
CA HIS A 25 4.65 7.45 12.16
C HIS A 25 3.92 8.82 12.17
N PRO A 26 4.40 9.84 11.43
CA PRO A 26 3.79 11.18 11.43
C PRO A 26 2.40 11.18 10.79
N ILE A 27 2.22 10.48 9.67
CA ILE A 27 0.90 10.32 9.03
C ILE A 27 0.06 9.32 9.82
N LYS A 28 -1.12 9.74 10.27
CA LYS A 28 -2.02 8.95 11.12
C LYS A 28 -2.94 8.04 10.31
N SER A 29 -3.33 6.91 10.90
CA SER A 29 -4.18 5.91 10.24
C SER A 29 -5.51 6.48 9.73
N ASP A 30 -6.16 7.35 10.49
CA ASP A 30 -7.42 7.99 10.07
C ASP A 30 -7.22 8.91 8.86
N GLU A 31 -6.09 9.62 8.81
CA GLU A 31 -5.70 10.46 7.67
C GLU A 31 -5.46 9.61 6.42
N ILE A 32 -4.80 8.46 6.56
CA ILE A 32 -4.60 7.49 5.47
C ILE A 32 -5.97 7.03 4.94
N VAL A 33 -6.86 6.57 5.83
CA VAL A 33 -8.20 6.09 5.45
C VAL A 33 -8.99 7.17 4.72
N LYS A 34 -9.10 8.37 5.30
CA LYS A 34 -9.80 9.50 4.67
C LYS A 34 -9.24 9.81 3.29
N THR A 35 -7.92 9.76 3.13
CA THR A 35 -7.26 10.09 1.87
C THR A 35 -7.45 9.01 0.80
N VAL A 36 -7.39 7.73 1.17
CA VAL A 36 -7.69 6.61 0.26
C VAL A 36 -9.14 6.65 -0.19
N LEU A 37 -10.10 6.83 0.73
CA LEU A 37 -11.52 6.90 0.38
C LEU A 37 -11.85 8.12 -0.48
N LYS A 38 -11.24 9.28 -0.19
CA LYS A 38 -11.34 10.48 -1.05
C LYS A 38 -10.81 10.19 -2.45
N SER A 39 -9.61 9.60 -2.55
CA SER A 39 -8.99 9.25 -3.83
C SER A 39 -9.88 8.33 -4.66
N TRP A 40 -10.43 7.28 -4.03
CA TRP A 40 -11.35 6.36 -4.68
C TRP A 40 -12.61 7.07 -5.20
N ASN A 41 -13.21 7.95 -4.40
CA ASN A 41 -14.37 8.73 -4.82
C ASN A 41 -14.05 9.70 -5.96
N ASP A 42 -12.87 10.31 -5.95
CA ASP A 42 -12.46 11.26 -6.99
C ASP A 42 -12.18 10.58 -8.33
N ILE A 43 -11.76 9.31 -8.34
CA ILE A 43 -11.67 8.50 -9.58
C ILE A 43 -13.03 8.48 -10.29
N PHE A 44 -14.13 8.18 -9.57
CA PHE A 44 -15.46 8.13 -10.18
C PHE A 44 -16.09 9.50 -10.48
N LYS A 45 -15.55 10.58 -9.90
CA LYS A 45 -15.91 11.96 -10.28
C LYS A 45 -15.11 12.46 -11.48
N SER A 46 -14.08 11.73 -11.89
CA SER A 46 -13.20 12.11 -12.98
C SER A 46 -13.78 11.73 -14.35
N LYS A 47 -13.30 12.43 -15.37
CA LYS A 47 -13.65 12.18 -16.78
C LYS A 47 -12.39 12.01 -17.63
N ILE A 48 -12.52 11.25 -18.71
CA ILE A 48 -11.54 11.17 -19.79
C ILE A 48 -12.25 11.60 -21.07
N GLY A 49 -11.89 12.78 -21.59
CA GLY A 49 -12.69 13.46 -22.60
C GLY A 49 -14.10 13.76 -22.07
N SER A 50 -15.13 13.40 -22.84
CA SER A 50 -16.54 13.60 -22.46
C SER A 50 -17.12 12.51 -21.57
N PHE A 51 -16.37 11.43 -21.32
CA PHE A 51 -16.87 10.21 -20.67
C PHE A 51 -16.42 10.10 -19.22
N SER A 52 -17.28 9.59 -18.34
CA SER A 52 -17.03 9.48 -16.90
C SER A 52 -16.57 8.07 -16.51
N ILE A 53 -15.62 7.99 -15.58
CA ILE A 53 -15.21 6.71 -15.01
C ILE A 53 -16.32 6.18 -14.09
N GLY A 54 -16.68 4.90 -14.27
CA GLY A 54 -17.77 4.24 -13.57
C GLY A 54 -19.16 4.42 -14.19
N LYS A 55 -19.25 5.10 -15.34
CA LYS A 55 -20.48 5.17 -16.15
C LYS A 55 -20.24 4.60 -17.54
N GLU A 56 -19.50 5.34 -18.37
CA GLU A 56 -19.17 4.91 -19.73
C GLU A 56 -17.80 4.22 -19.79
N ILE A 57 -16.89 4.57 -18.88
CA ILE A 57 -15.55 3.98 -18.80
C ILE A 57 -15.46 3.08 -17.57
N GLU A 58 -15.11 1.82 -17.77
CA GLU A 58 -14.88 0.85 -16.70
C GLU A 58 -13.42 0.34 -16.75
N PRO A 59 -12.48 1.00 -16.06
CA PRO A 59 -11.09 0.61 -16.11
C PRO A 59 -10.84 -0.77 -15.48
N VAL A 60 -9.90 -1.52 -16.06
CA VAL A 60 -9.41 -2.78 -15.47
C VAL A 60 -8.69 -2.53 -14.14
N PRO A 61 -8.57 -3.54 -13.24
CA PRO A 61 -7.97 -3.38 -11.92
C PRO A 61 -6.59 -2.71 -11.91
N GLN A 62 -5.75 -2.96 -12.92
CA GLN A 62 -4.44 -2.36 -13.04
C GLN A 62 -4.51 -0.83 -13.18
N ILE A 63 -5.46 -0.33 -13.98
CA ILE A 63 -5.69 1.10 -14.15
C ILE A 63 -6.30 1.72 -12.89
N MET A 64 -7.25 1.02 -12.26
CA MET A 64 -7.81 1.48 -10.97
C MET A 64 -6.72 1.59 -9.89
N SER A 65 -5.84 0.58 -9.80
CA SER A 65 -4.70 0.57 -8.86
C SER A 65 -3.72 1.71 -9.15
N PHE A 66 -3.41 1.97 -10.43
CA PHE A 66 -2.57 3.09 -10.84
C PHE A 66 -3.17 4.44 -10.45
N LEU A 67 -4.44 4.71 -10.79
CA LEU A 67 -5.10 5.98 -10.45
C LEU A 67 -5.17 6.19 -8.94
N LEU A 68 -5.47 5.12 -8.19
CA LEU A 68 -5.53 5.17 -6.73
C LEU A 68 -4.15 5.46 -6.13
N HIS A 69 -3.10 4.83 -6.67
CA HIS A 69 -1.73 5.06 -6.26
C HIS A 69 -1.34 6.55 -6.40
N GLU A 70 -1.54 7.12 -7.59
CA GLU A 70 -1.20 8.51 -7.88
C GLU A 70 -1.96 9.49 -6.98
N LEU A 71 -3.29 9.34 -6.88
CA LEU A 71 -4.11 10.26 -6.10
C LEU A 71 -3.82 10.20 -4.60
N VAL A 72 -3.59 9.00 -4.05
CA VAL A 72 -3.26 8.85 -2.62
C VAL A 72 -1.92 9.51 -2.32
N ALA A 73 -0.90 9.29 -3.17
CA ALA A 73 0.41 9.90 -2.99
C ALA A 73 0.31 11.43 -3.02
N HIS A 74 -0.34 11.99 -4.05
CA HIS A 74 -0.53 13.43 -4.17
C HIS A 74 -1.29 14.03 -2.98
N TYR A 75 -2.43 13.45 -2.59
CA TYR A 75 -3.22 14.01 -1.50
C TYR A 75 -2.54 13.91 -0.14
N LEU A 76 -1.80 12.84 0.15
CA LEU A 76 -1.04 12.75 1.41
C LEU A 76 0.14 13.72 1.43
N SER A 77 0.87 13.87 0.32
CA SER A 77 1.96 14.86 0.23
C SER A 77 1.45 16.30 0.41
N LEU A 78 0.29 16.64 -0.17
CA LEU A 78 -0.31 17.97 -0.02
C LEU A 78 -0.75 18.29 1.41
N LYS A 79 -1.10 17.27 2.21
CA LYS A 79 -1.46 17.45 3.62
C LYS A 79 -0.27 17.65 4.55
N GLN A 80 0.92 17.29 4.10
CA GLN A 80 2.15 17.32 4.90
C GLN A 80 3.25 18.13 4.17
N PRO A 81 2.98 19.42 3.83
CA PRO A 81 3.89 20.22 3.03
C PRO A 81 5.25 20.38 3.71
N GLY A 82 6.32 20.25 2.94
CA GLY A 82 7.70 20.32 3.43
C GLY A 82 8.21 19.05 4.13
N LEU A 83 7.31 18.10 4.45
CA LEU A 83 7.68 16.82 5.06
C LEU A 83 7.59 15.66 4.06
N TYR A 84 6.55 15.65 3.22
CA TYR A 84 6.33 14.61 2.22
C TYR A 84 6.16 15.19 0.81
N LYS A 85 6.69 14.46 -0.18
CA LYS A 85 6.45 14.68 -1.61
C LYS A 85 6.09 13.38 -2.32
N VAL A 86 5.53 13.48 -3.51
CA VAL A 86 5.38 12.33 -4.40
C VAL A 86 6.76 11.85 -4.82
N GLY A 87 6.96 10.53 -4.79
CA GLY A 87 8.19 9.91 -5.29
C GLY A 87 8.32 10.11 -6.80
N THR A 88 9.45 10.68 -7.21
CA THR A 88 9.75 10.96 -8.63
C THR A 88 11.00 10.22 -9.10
N GLU A 89 11.89 9.85 -8.18
CA GLU A 89 13.11 9.11 -8.49
C GLU A 89 12.95 7.60 -8.31
N LYS A 90 13.76 6.81 -9.02
CA LYS A 90 13.75 5.34 -8.94
C LYS A 90 14.11 4.78 -7.56
N THR A 91 14.74 5.60 -6.73
CA THR A 91 15.17 5.30 -5.36
C THR A 91 14.13 5.67 -4.32
N GLU A 92 13.19 6.55 -4.67
CA GLU A 92 12.19 7.09 -3.75
C GLU A 92 10.98 6.17 -3.62
N LYS A 93 10.34 6.23 -2.44
CA LYS A 93 9.02 5.63 -2.30
C LYS A 93 7.92 6.53 -2.81
N ASP A 94 6.76 5.91 -3.02
CA ASP A 94 5.59 6.51 -3.63
C ASP A 94 5.19 7.80 -2.90
N ILE A 95 5.26 7.76 -1.57
CA ILE A 95 5.20 8.93 -0.70
C ILE A 95 6.57 9.07 -0.02
N HIS A 96 7.39 9.99 -0.51
CA HIS A 96 8.75 10.18 -0.03
C HIS A 96 8.80 11.22 1.10
N CYS A 97 9.37 10.83 2.24
CA CYS A 97 9.64 11.73 3.35
C CYS A 97 10.96 12.46 3.09
N ILE A 98 10.89 13.79 2.96
CA ILE A 98 12.01 14.66 2.59
C ILE A 98 13.06 14.71 3.70
N THR A 99 12.62 14.68 4.96
CA THR A 99 13.49 14.85 6.14
C THR A 99 14.07 13.54 6.64
N ASP A 100 13.40 12.41 6.39
CA ASP A 100 13.85 11.08 6.80
C ASP A 100 13.26 10.00 5.89
N SER A 101 14.06 9.50 4.95
CA SER A 101 13.63 8.50 3.98
C SER A 101 13.08 7.21 4.61
N SER A 102 13.44 6.88 5.87
CA SER A 102 12.95 5.69 6.57
C SER A 102 11.46 5.75 6.89
N LEU A 103 10.89 6.96 6.92
CA LEU A 103 9.46 7.23 7.09
C LEU A 103 8.70 7.33 5.76
N SER A 104 9.36 7.01 4.64
CA SER A 104 8.70 6.97 3.32
C SER A 104 7.80 5.75 3.20
N ILE A 105 6.74 5.88 2.41
CA ILE A 105 5.66 4.90 2.30
C ILE A 105 5.53 4.37 0.87
N GLU A 106 5.37 3.05 0.75
CA GLU A 106 4.96 2.36 -0.48
C GLU A 106 3.44 2.18 -0.51
N ILE A 107 2.80 2.30 -1.67
CA ILE A 107 1.40 1.98 -1.88
C ILE A 107 1.30 0.69 -2.73
N LYS A 108 0.37 -0.19 -2.35
CA LYS A 108 0.06 -1.42 -3.09
C LYS A 108 -1.45 -1.60 -3.17
N GLY A 109 -2.01 -1.42 -4.37
CA GLY A 109 -3.41 -1.69 -4.68
C GLY A 109 -3.62 -3.07 -5.31
N SER A 110 -4.71 -3.76 -4.97
CA SER A 110 -5.06 -5.07 -5.51
C SER A 110 -6.58 -5.28 -5.57
N SER A 111 -7.08 -5.89 -6.65
CA SER A 111 -8.48 -6.33 -6.73
C SER A 111 -8.75 -7.67 -6.04
N HIS A 112 -7.73 -8.33 -5.49
CA HIS A 112 -7.94 -9.50 -4.64
C HIS A 112 -8.56 -9.01 -3.32
N PRO A 113 -9.55 -9.72 -2.73
CA PRO A 113 -10.28 -9.22 -1.56
C PRO A 113 -9.42 -8.93 -0.32
N ASN A 114 -8.35 -9.70 -0.12
CA ASN A 114 -7.51 -9.59 1.09
C ASN A 114 -6.00 -9.72 0.86
N GLN A 115 -5.53 -9.79 -0.40
CA GLN A 115 -4.09 -9.95 -0.71
C GLN A 115 -3.59 -8.83 -1.60
N ILE A 116 -2.35 -8.40 -1.37
CA ILE A 116 -1.56 -7.57 -2.27
C ILE A 116 -0.43 -8.39 -2.88
N PHE A 117 0.01 -7.93 -4.05
CA PHE A 117 1.07 -8.56 -4.81
C PHE A 117 2.09 -7.51 -5.22
N ALA A 118 3.32 -7.96 -5.44
CA ALA A 118 4.39 -7.11 -5.94
C ALA A 118 5.16 -7.83 -7.04
N ASN A 119 6.08 -7.11 -7.69
CA ASN A 119 6.99 -7.73 -8.64
C ASN A 119 7.94 -8.68 -7.91
N ARG A 120 8.41 -9.72 -8.61
CA ARG A 120 9.36 -10.71 -8.06
C ARG A 120 10.60 -10.10 -7.40
N SER A 121 11.05 -8.94 -7.88
CA SER A 121 12.18 -8.19 -7.31
C SER A 121 11.98 -7.77 -5.85
N TYR A 122 10.75 -7.77 -5.32
CA TYR A 122 10.49 -7.46 -3.91
C TYR A 122 10.99 -8.54 -2.94
N ALA A 123 11.14 -9.78 -3.41
CA ALA A 123 11.68 -10.88 -2.63
C ALA A 123 13.22 -10.95 -2.66
N GLN A 124 13.87 -10.01 -3.36
CA GLN A 124 15.32 -9.95 -3.47
C GLN A 124 15.84 -8.79 -2.61
N PRO A 125 16.95 -8.97 -1.88
CA PRO A 125 17.65 -7.84 -1.29
C PRO A 125 18.14 -6.91 -2.41
N LEU A 126 18.35 -5.62 -2.08
CA LEU A 126 18.88 -4.64 -3.02
C LEU A 126 20.16 -5.17 -3.69
N SER A 127 20.12 -5.33 -5.02
CA SER A 127 21.20 -5.93 -5.80
C SER A 127 22.08 -4.88 -6.53
N GLY A 128 22.17 -3.65 -6.01
CA GLY A 128 23.06 -2.63 -6.55
C GLY A 128 22.79 -1.19 -6.09
N LYS A 129 23.68 -0.26 -6.47
CA LYS A 129 23.48 1.20 -6.30
C LYS A 129 22.36 1.66 -7.24
N GLY A 130 21.30 2.27 -6.70
CA GLY A 130 20.24 2.92 -7.49
C GLY A 130 18.88 2.21 -7.53
N GLN A 131 18.65 1.18 -6.71
CA GLN A 131 17.33 0.59 -6.53
C GLN A 131 16.67 1.08 -5.22
N LYS A 132 15.37 1.31 -5.27
CA LYS A 132 14.51 1.65 -4.13
C LYS A 132 14.45 0.54 -3.09
N ASP A 133 14.72 0.89 -1.82
CA ASP A 133 14.58 0.00 -0.68
C ASP A 133 13.15 -0.55 -0.57
N LYS A 134 13.06 -1.88 -0.43
CA LYS A 134 11.79 -2.61 -0.28
C LYS A 134 11.37 -2.75 1.17
N ASN A 135 12.25 -2.44 2.12
CA ASN A 135 11.91 -2.36 3.53
C ASN A 135 11.28 -1.00 3.84
N GLY A 136 10.28 -0.96 4.71
CA GLY A 136 9.69 0.27 5.24
C GLY A 136 8.18 0.24 5.33
N TYR A 137 7.55 1.42 5.39
CA TYR A 137 6.11 1.54 5.53
C TYR A 137 5.35 1.21 4.23
N TYR A 138 4.18 0.58 4.38
CA TYR A 138 3.29 0.20 3.28
C TYR A 138 1.84 0.57 3.60
N ILE A 139 1.16 1.19 2.63
CA ILE A 139 -0.30 1.27 2.55
C ILE A 139 -0.77 0.20 1.56
N ALA A 140 -1.49 -0.79 2.06
CA ALA A 140 -2.07 -1.87 1.26
C ALA A 140 -3.57 -1.64 1.09
N ILE A 141 -4.04 -1.59 -0.15
CA ILE A 141 -5.43 -1.25 -0.48
C ILE A 141 -6.04 -2.37 -1.32
N ASN A 142 -7.14 -2.95 -0.84
CA ASN A 142 -7.91 -3.94 -1.59
C ASN A 142 -9.24 -3.34 -2.02
N PHE A 143 -9.66 -3.62 -3.24
CA PHE A 143 -10.87 -3.05 -3.83
C PHE A 143 -11.62 -4.05 -4.71
N GLU A 144 -12.89 -3.80 -4.94
CA GLU A 144 -13.72 -4.60 -5.85
C GLU A 144 -13.39 -4.29 -7.31
N GLN A 145 -13.61 -5.25 -8.20
CA GLN A 145 -13.48 -5.05 -9.64
C GLN A 145 -14.88 -4.89 -10.27
N PHE A 146 -14.99 -4.03 -11.27
CA PHE A 146 -16.27 -3.67 -11.92
C PHE A 146 -17.15 -4.87 -12.27
N LYS A 147 -16.57 -5.91 -12.88
CA LYS A 147 -17.29 -7.10 -13.32
C LYS A 147 -18.01 -7.86 -12.20
N ASP A 148 -17.56 -7.73 -10.95
CA ASP A 148 -18.09 -8.51 -9.83
C ASP A 148 -19.27 -7.79 -9.12
N VAL A 149 -19.46 -6.50 -9.38
CA VAL A 149 -20.36 -5.64 -8.58
C VAL A 149 -21.41 -4.89 -9.40
N LYS A 150 -21.46 -5.11 -10.72
CA LYS A 150 -22.45 -4.46 -11.58
C LYS A 150 -23.88 -4.71 -11.09
N PRO A 151 -24.78 -3.71 -11.18
CA PRO A 151 -24.58 -2.38 -11.79
C PRO A 151 -23.97 -1.33 -10.84
N ASN A 152 -23.48 -1.73 -9.67
CA ASN A 152 -22.92 -0.80 -8.69
C ASN A 152 -21.47 -0.44 -9.02
N LEU A 153 -21.01 0.69 -8.47
CA LEU A 153 -19.59 1.05 -8.48
C LEU A 153 -18.80 0.19 -7.49
N PRO A 154 -17.58 -0.24 -7.85
CA PRO A 154 -16.71 -0.95 -6.93
C PRO A 154 -16.27 -0.10 -5.74
N LYS A 155 -16.07 -0.74 -4.60
CA LYS A 155 -15.71 -0.12 -3.32
C LYS A 155 -14.31 -0.56 -2.86
N ILE A 156 -13.74 0.25 -1.97
CA ILE A 156 -12.60 -0.18 -1.15
C ILE A 156 -13.10 -1.23 -0.15
N LEU A 157 -12.42 -2.37 -0.12
CA LEU A 157 -12.70 -3.49 0.77
C LEU A 157 -11.87 -3.42 2.06
N LEU A 158 -10.58 -3.12 1.92
CA LEU A 158 -9.61 -3.20 3.00
C LEU A 158 -8.53 -2.14 2.81
N ILE A 159 -8.18 -1.43 3.88
CA ILE A 159 -6.98 -0.60 3.95
C ILE A 159 -6.16 -1.10 5.13
N ARG A 160 -4.89 -1.36 4.88
CA ARG A 160 -3.92 -1.74 5.90
C ARG A 160 -2.72 -0.82 5.86
N PHE A 161 -2.16 -0.57 7.03
CA PHE A 161 -0.91 0.17 7.19
C PHE A 161 0.05 -0.61 8.09
N GLY A 162 1.35 -0.51 7.82
CA GLY A 162 2.35 -1.21 8.60
C GLY A 162 3.73 -1.17 7.96
N TYR A 163 4.63 -2.04 8.41
CA TYR A 163 6.02 -2.06 7.98
C TYR A 163 6.41 -3.44 7.47
N LEU A 164 6.80 -3.53 6.20
CA LEU A 164 7.22 -4.76 5.55
C LEU A 164 8.70 -4.71 5.18
N GLU A 165 9.27 -5.89 5.03
CA GLU A 165 10.66 -6.13 4.63
C GLU A 165 10.69 -6.99 3.38
N HIS A 166 11.79 -6.94 2.61
CA HIS A 166 11.94 -7.79 1.43
C HIS A 166 11.79 -9.29 1.75
N THR A 167 12.17 -9.71 2.97
CA THR A 167 12.04 -11.09 3.44
C THR A 167 10.59 -11.52 3.72
N ASP A 168 9.65 -10.58 3.79
CA ASP A 168 8.22 -10.89 3.92
C ASP A 168 7.61 -11.33 2.58
N TRP A 169 8.28 -10.99 1.48
CA TRP A 169 7.86 -11.31 0.12
C TRP A 169 8.42 -12.66 -0.33
N ILE A 170 7.53 -13.52 -0.80
CA ILE A 170 7.80 -14.84 -1.33
C ILE A 170 7.70 -14.75 -2.85
N ALA A 171 8.85 -14.83 -3.54
CA ALA A 171 8.88 -14.94 -4.99
C ALA A 171 8.15 -16.20 -5.46
N GLN A 172 7.45 -16.11 -6.59
CA GLN A 172 6.90 -17.30 -7.24
C GLN A 172 8.04 -18.23 -7.70
N ASN A 173 7.85 -19.54 -7.48
CA ASN A 173 8.85 -20.57 -7.80
C ASN A 173 9.11 -20.71 -9.31
N SER A 174 8.14 -20.37 -10.16
CA SER A 174 8.29 -20.46 -11.61
C SER A 174 9.39 -19.52 -12.11
N ALA A 175 10.24 -20.01 -13.02
CA ALA A 175 11.26 -19.20 -13.70
C ALA A 175 10.64 -17.99 -14.43
N THR A 176 9.40 -18.12 -14.93
CA THR A 176 8.63 -17.06 -15.61
C THR A 176 7.76 -16.23 -14.66
N GLY A 177 7.72 -16.58 -13.37
CA GLY A 177 6.91 -15.89 -12.36
C GLY A 177 7.36 -14.44 -12.20
N GLN A 178 6.47 -13.50 -12.50
CA GLN A 178 6.75 -12.07 -12.38
C GLN A 178 6.32 -11.50 -11.01
N GLN A 179 5.71 -12.33 -10.16
CA GLN A 179 5.03 -11.90 -8.95
C GLN A 179 5.71 -12.40 -7.67
N ALA A 180 5.58 -11.60 -6.61
CA ALA A 180 5.82 -11.98 -5.22
C ALA A 180 4.53 -11.79 -4.40
N ARG A 181 4.30 -12.69 -3.43
CA ARG A 181 3.20 -12.61 -2.46
C ARG A 181 3.74 -12.47 -1.05
N LEU A 182 2.93 -11.97 -0.13
CA LEU A 182 3.32 -11.93 1.29
C LEU A 182 3.07 -13.28 1.99
N SER A 183 3.84 -13.52 3.06
CA SER A 183 3.58 -14.60 4.01
C SER A 183 2.31 -14.33 4.84
N ALA A 184 1.72 -15.39 5.40
CA ALA A 184 0.55 -15.26 6.27
C ALA A 184 0.87 -14.45 7.54
N ASP A 185 2.06 -14.65 8.12
CA ASP A 185 2.51 -13.92 9.30
C ASP A 185 2.71 -12.43 9.02
N ALA A 186 3.25 -12.07 7.85
CA ALA A 186 3.38 -10.67 7.45
C ALA A 186 2.00 -9.99 7.36
N TYR A 187 1.01 -10.66 6.76
CA TYR A 187 -0.36 -10.14 6.76
C TYR A 187 -0.95 -9.99 8.16
N LYS A 188 -0.77 -11.01 9.01
CA LYS A 188 -1.41 -11.06 10.33
C LYS A 188 -0.79 -10.07 11.32
N TYR A 189 0.53 -9.88 11.26
CA TYR A 189 1.25 -9.18 12.33
C TYR A 189 1.98 -7.92 11.87
N LYS A 190 2.30 -7.77 10.59
CA LYS A 190 3.06 -6.61 10.06
C LYS A 190 2.21 -5.59 9.31
N LEU A 191 0.97 -5.94 8.97
CA LEU A 191 -0.01 -5.05 8.35
C LEU A 191 -1.26 -4.97 9.22
N LYS A 192 -1.54 -3.80 9.79
CA LYS A 192 -2.73 -3.55 10.61
C LYS A 192 -3.87 -3.07 9.75
N GLN A 193 -5.03 -3.72 9.87
CA GLN A 193 -6.26 -3.24 9.26
C GLN A 193 -6.67 -1.93 9.92
N ILE A 194 -6.82 -0.90 9.11
CA ILE A 194 -7.28 0.44 9.51
C ILE A 194 -8.62 0.80 8.87
N TYR A 195 -9.07 0.05 7.87
CA TYR A 195 -10.41 0.15 7.29
C TYR A 195 -10.86 -1.21 6.71
N PRO A 196 -12.13 -1.62 6.87
CA PRO A 196 -13.11 -0.98 7.75
C PRO A 196 -12.63 -1.04 9.20
N THR A 197 -13.05 -0.09 10.02
CA THR A 197 -12.79 -0.15 11.46
C THR A 197 -13.37 -1.45 11.97
N LEU A 198 -12.53 -2.32 12.54
CA LEU A 198 -13.04 -3.52 13.18
C LEU A 198 -13.86 -3.08 14.41
N PRO A 199 -14.98 -3.75 14.71
CA PRO A 199 -15.65 -3.54 15.99
C PRO A 199 -14.63 -3.72 17.11
N GLU A 200 -14.66 -2.85 18.13
CA GLU A 200 -13.94 -3.15 19.37
C GLU A 200 -14.45 -4.51 19.85
N THR A 201 -13.56 -5.49 19.96
CA THR A 201 -13.89 -6.78 20.56
C THR A 201 -14.28 -6.51 22.01
N MET A 202 -15.58 -6.62 22.32
CA MET A 202 -16.10 -6.70 23.68
C MET A 202 -15.54 -7.91 24.42
#